data_AF-A0A0D8XGW8-F1
#
_entry.id   AF-A0A0D8XGW8-F1
#
_cell.length_a   1.000
_cell.length_b   1.000
_cell.length_c   1.000
_cell.angle_alpha   90.00
_cell.angle_beta   90.00
_cell.angle_gamma   90.00
#
_symmetry.space_group_name_H-M   'P 1'
#
loop_
_entity.id
_entity.type
_entity.pdbx_description
1 polymer ?
#
loop_
_entity_poly.entity_id
_entity_poly.type
_entity_poly.pdbx_seq_one_letter_code
_entity_poly.pdbx_strand_id
1 'polypeptide(L)'
;MSKEALMIVNKWWDTVRKDGTLVDLTPSEENRAMIPFLQMANGGTNKLGCAYHLCNDADGSVDAYILFVCTYGDPHIKVGSPIYTEGPPCDSCKDRCLHGALCDTEIA
;
A
#
# COMPACT_ATOMS: atom_id res chain seq x y z
N MET A 1 6.52 10.52 10.91
CA MET A 1 5.73 10.85 9.71
C MET A 1 5.02 12.17 9.95
N SER A 2 5.09 13.13 9.03
CA SER A 2 4.36 14.40 9.17
C SER A 2 2.84 14.16 9.06
N LYS A 3 2.03 15.08 9.59
CA LYS A 3 0.56 14.96 9.60
C LYS A 3 0.00 14.85 8.18
N GLU A 4 0.61 15.57 7.24
CA GLU A 4 0.24 15.62 5.82
C GLU A 4 0.49 14.28 5.13
N ALA A 5 1.67 13.68 5.35
CA ALA A 5 1.99 12.37 4.80
C ALA A 5 1.03 11.29 5.32
N LEU A 6 0.70 11.33 6.63
CA LEU A 6 -0.28 10.42 7.20
C LEU A 6 -1.67 10.58 6.54
N MET A 7 -2.12 11.80 6.29
CA MET A 7 -3.39 12.05 5.61
C MET A 7 -3.41 11.48 4.19
N ILE A 8 -2.31 11.58 3.45
CA ILE A 8 -2.22 11.05 2.08
C ILE A 8 -2.21 9.52 2.07
N VAL A 9 -1.41 8.91 2.95
CA VAL A 9 -1.35 7.44 3.11
C VAL A 9 -2.71 6.89 3.51
N ASN A 10 -3.42 7.54 4.45
CA ASN A 10 -4.77 7.13 4.82
C ASN A 10 -5.76 7.23 3.65
N LYS A 11 -5.68 8.28 2.83
CA LYS A 11 -6.53 8.39 1.63
C LYS A 11 -6.31 7.25 0.64
N TRP A 12 -5.07 6.78 0.48
CA TRP A 12 -4.78 5.61 -0.36
C TRP A 12 -5.34 4.32 0.25
N TRP A 13 -5.15 4.13 1.56
CA TRP A 13 -5.71 2.98 2.29
C TRP A 13 -7.24 2.93 2.20
N ASP A 14 -7.89 4.09 2.33
CA ASP A 14 -9.35 4.23 2.28
C ASP A 14 -9.95 4.04 0.88
N THR A 15 -9.14 3.78 -0.15
CA THR A 15 -9.65 3.36 -1.48
C THR A 15 -10.25 1.96 -1.46
N VAL A 16 -10.09 1.22 -0.36
CA VAL A 16 -10.76 -0.05 -0.12
C VAL A 16 -12.28 0.08 -0.24
N ARG A 17 -12.92 -0.92 -0.86
CA ARG A 17 -14.38 -1.01 -0.89
C ARG A 17 -14.93 -1.30 0.51
N LYS A 18 -15.82 -0.43 1.00
CA LYS A 18 -16.48 -0.60 2.31
C LYS A 18 -17.53 -1.72 2.34
N ASP A 19 -17.95 -2.20 1.17
CA ASP A 19 -19.01 -3.18 0.98
C ASP A 19 -18.52 -4.58 0.55
N GLY A 20 -17.20 -4.75 0.34
CA GLY A 20 -16.61 -6.00 -0.16
C GLY A 20 -16.02 -6.89 0.94
N THR A 21 -15.96 -8.19 0.68
CA THR A 21 -15.10 -9.11 1.45
C THR A 21 -13.64 -8.77 1.18
N LEU A 22 -12.86 -8.63 2.25
CA LEU A 22 -11.39 -8.46 2.17
C LEU A 22 -10.65 -9.80 2.19
N VAL A 23 -11.37 -10.92 2.13
CA VAL A 23 -10.83 -12.29 1.97
C VAL A 23 -10.68 -12.60 0.48
N ASP A 24 -9.59 -13.29 0.11
CA ASP A 24 -9.26 -13.68 -1.27
C ASP A 24 -9.19 -12.47 -2.24
N LEU A 25 -8.45 -11.44 -1.83
CA LEU A 25 -8.31 -10.22 -2.63
C LEU A 25 -7.41 -10.47 -3.84
N THR A 26 -8.05 -10.66 -4.99
CA THR A 26 -7.39 -10.76 -6.29
C THR A 26 -7.66 -9.50 -7.12
N PRO A 27 -6.64 -8.75 -7.58
CA PRO A 27 -6.82 -7.59 -8.44
C PRO A 27 -7.54 -7.95 -9.74
N SER A 28 -8.41 -7.06 -10.20
CA SER A 28 -9.20 -7.20 -11.42
C SER A 28 -9.40 -5.83 -12.08
N GLU A 29 -9.85 -5.84 -13.34
CA GLU A 29 -10.14 -4.58 -14.04
C GLU A 29 -11.27 -3.78 -13.37
N GLU A 30 -12.18 -4.46 -12.67
CA GLU A 30 -13.32 -3.85 -11.98
C GLU A 30 -12.91 -3.11 -10.70
N ASN A 31 -11.76 -3.45 -10.12
CA ASN A 31 -11.28 -2.86 -8.86
C ASN A 31 -10.11 -1.89 -9.03
N ARG A 32 -9.93 -1.32 -10.23
CA ARG A 32 -8.90 -0.29 -10.52
C ARG A 32 -8.86 0.86 -9.50
N ALA A 33 -10.01 1.29 -9.00
CA ALA A 33 -10.07 2.36 -7.99
C ALA A 33 -9.40 1.97 -6.65
N MET A 34 -9.30 0.68 -6.35
CA MET A 34 -8.67 0.12 -5.15
C MET A 34 -7.17 -0.08 -5.30
N ILE A 35 -6.56 0.20 -6.47
CA ILE A 35 -5.13 -0.01 -6.73
C ILE A 35 -4.24 0.52 -5.59
N PRO A 36 -4.46 1.73 -5.04
CA PRO A 36 -3.64 2.23 -3.93
C PRO A 36 -3.69 1.31 -2.70
N PHE A 37 -4.89 0.90 -2.28
CA PHE A 37 -5.06 -0.06 -1.18
C PHE A 37 -4.44 -1.43 -1.51
N LEU A 38 -4.68 -1.96 -2.71
CA LEU A 38 -4.19 -3.28 -3.12
C LEU A 38 -2.66 -3.35 -3.08
N GLN A 39 -1.97 -2.29 -3.53
CA GLN A 39 -0.52 -2.23 -3.49
C GLN A 39 0.02 -2.02 -2.06
N MET A 40 -0.69 -1.26 -1.22
CA MET A 40 -0.33 -1.11 0.20
C MET A 40 -0.47 -2.41 0.99
N ALA A 41 -1.48 -3.22 0.68
CA ALA A 41 -1.80 -4.47 1.37
C ALA A 41 -1.14 -5.72 0.76
N ASN A 42 -0.31 -5.56 -0.28
CA ASN A 42 0.35 -6.68 -0.94
C ASN A 42 1.38 -7.35 -0.02
N GLY A 43 1.06 -8.55 0.46
CA GLY A 43 1.87 -9.32 1.40
C GLY A 43 3.21 -9.80 0.82
N GLY A 44 3.39 -9.75 -0.50
CA GLY A 44 4.68 -10.03 -1.13
C GLY A 44 5.66 -8.86 -1.06
N THR A 45 5.18 -7.62 -0.90
CA THR A 45 6.01 -6.42 -0.96
C THR A 45 6.54 -6.04 0.41
N ASN A 46 7.87 -6.01 0.58
CA ASN A 46 8.54 -5.61 1.83
C ASN A 46 9.38 -4.33 1.73
N LYS A 47 9.43 -3.69 0.55
CA LYS A 47 10.24 -2.50 0.28
C LYS A 47 9.36 -1.33 -0.13
N LEU A 48 9.60 -0.18 0.49
CA LEU A 48 8.88 1.07 0.26
C LEU A 48 9.85 2.25 0.34
N GLY A 49 9.77 3.16 -0.62
CA GLY A 49 10.44 4.46 -0.57
C GLY A 49 9.48 5.58 -0.92
N CYS A 50 9.47 6.67 -0.15
CA CYS A 50 8.58 7.81 -0.38
C CYS A 50 9.34 9.12 -0.43
N ALA A 51 8.84 10.06 -1.23
CA ALA A 51 9.36 11.41 -1.35
C ALA A 51 8.21 12.42 -1.45
N TYR A 52 8.49 13.68 -1.10
CA TYR A 52 7.55 14.76 -1.27
C TYR A 52 8.21 15.98 -1.89
N HIS A 53 7.41 16.76 -2.60
CA HIS A 53 7.81 18.04 -3.17
C HIS A 53 6.72 19.07 -2.91
N LEU A 54 7.10 20.27 -2.46
CA LEU A 54 6.18 21.41 -2.37
C LEU A 54 6.17 22.10 -3.73
N CYS A 55 5.07 21.94 -4.46
CA CYS A 55 4.85 22.60 -5.73
C CYS A 55 4.22 23.97 -5.45
N ASN A 56 4.94 25.05 -5.73
CA ASN A 56 4.44 26.42 -5.65
C ASN A 56 4.96 27.21 -6.85
N ASP A 57 4.12 28.08 -7.41
CA ASP A 57 4.57 28.97 -8.48
C ASP A 57 5.18 30.25 -7.90
N ALA A 58 6.27 30.72 -8.51
CA ALA A 58 7.00 31.90 -8.05
C ALA A 58 6.19 33.18 -8.25
N ASP A 59 5.29 33.20 -9.23
CA ASP A 59 4.41 34.32 -9.54
C ASP A 59 3.04 34.25 -8.85
N GLY A 60 2.79 33.18 -8.08
CA GLY A 60 1.53 32.96 -7.36
C GLY A 60 0.32 32.63 -8.25
N SER A 61 0.54 32.27 -9.52
CA SER A 61 -0.54 31.91 -10.44
C SER A 61 -1.21 30.56 -10.14
N VAL A 62 -0.56 29.72 -9.30
CA VAL A 62 -1.05 28.40 -8.89
C VAL A 62 -0.97 28.26 -7.38
N ASP A 63 -2.05 27.75 -6.77
CA ASP A 63 -2.08 27.42 -5.35
C ASP A 63 -1.00 26.38 -5.00
N ALA A 64 -0.27 26.61 -3.91
CA ALA A 64 0.75 25.68 -3.47
C ALA A 64 0.13 24.33 -3.06
N TYR A 65 0.72 23.23 -3.52
CA TYR A 65 0.29 21.87 -3.17
C TYR A 65 1.48 20.94 -2.91
N ILE A 66 1.23 19.85 -2.20
CA ILE A 66 2.24 18.82 -1.93
C ILE A 66 2.07 17.69 -2.94
N LEU A 67 3.10 17.43 -3.72
CA LEU A 67 3.24 16.19 -4.48
C LEU A 67 3.92 15.15 -3.58
N PHE A 68 3.20 14.10 -3.21
CA PHE A 68 3.70 13.00 -2.37
C PHE A 68 3.63 11.70 -3.15
N VAL A 69 4.77 11.01 -3.27
CA VAL A 69 4.90 9.79 -4.06
C VAL A 69 5.57 8.71 -3.23
N CYS A 70 5.01 7.51 -3.26
CA CYS A 70 5.63 6.30 -2.73
C CYS A 70 5.82 5.29 -3.86
N THR A 71 6.98 4.62 -3.87
CA THR A 71 7.31 3.53 -4.78
C THR A 71 7.52 2.26 -3.97
N TYR A 72 6.94 1.17 -4.48
CA TYR A 72 6.99 -0.16 -3.88
C TYR A 72 7.99 -1.03 -4.65
N GLY A 73 8.75 -1.83 -3.92
CA GLY A 73 9.59 -2.87 -4.52
C GLY A 73 8.75 -4.05 -5.02
N ASP A 74 9.41 -4.96 -5.74
CA ASP A 74 8.77 -6.20 -6.20
C ASP A 74 8.33 -7.09 -5.03
N PRO A 75 7.31 -7.94 -5.25
CA PRO A 75 6.45 -8.00 -6.44
C PRO A 75 5.37 -6.91 -6.41
N HIS A 76 5.02 -6.34 -7.57
CA HIS A 76 3.83 -5.48 -7.69
C HIS A 76 2.54 -6.31 -7.79
N ILE A 77 1.41 -5.66 -7.52
CA ILE A 77 0.10 -6.27 -7.76
C ILE A 77 -0.09 -6.63 -9.24
N LYS A 78 -0.81 -7.72 -9.50
CA LYS A 78 -1.10 -8.20 -10.85
C LYS A 78 -2.52 -8.72 -10.94
N VAL A 79 -3.20 -8.40 -12.05
CA VAL A 79 -4.55 -8.92 -12.33
C VAL A 79 -4.56 -10.45 -12.31
N GLY A 80 -5.52 -11.02 -11.60
CA GLY A 80 -5.68 -12.47 -11.45
C GLY A 80 -4.68 -13.15 -10.51
N SER A 81 -3.83 -12.38 -9.80
CA SER A 81 -2.90 -12.91 -8.79
C SER A 81 -3.28 -12.38 -7.40
N PRO A 82 -3.62 -13.23 -6.41
CA PRO A 82 -3.95 -12.78 -5.06
C PRO A 82 -2.85 -11.92 -4.43
N ILE A 83 -3.23 -10.88 -3.67
CA ILE A 83 -2.26 -9.97 -3.03
C ILE A 83 -1.65 -10.53 -1.73
N TYR A 84 -2.20 -11.63 -1.20
CA TYR A 84 -1.65 -12.37 -0.05
C TYR A 84 -2.14 -13.83 -0.08
N THR A 85 -1.50 -14.71 0.69
CA THR A 85 -1.95 -16.09 0.87
C THR A 85 -3.02 -16.17 1.96
N GLU A 86 -4.18 -16.74 1.66
CA GLU A 86 -5.24 -16.95 2.66
C GLU A 86 -4.79 -17.92 3.76
N GLY A 87 -5.07 -17.57 5.01
CA GLY A 87 -4.79 -18.42 6.17
C GLY A 87 -4.62 -17.63 7.46
N PRO A 88 -4.28 -18.32 8.57
CA PRO A 88 -3.92 -17.67 9.81
C PRO A 88 -2.71 -16.73 9.63
N PRO A 89 -2.65 -15.60 10.35
CA PRO A 89 -1.50 -14.72 10.28
C PRO A 89 -0.20 -15.48 10.60
N CYS A 90 0.85 -15.20 9.81
CA CYS A 90 2.17 -15.82 9.93
C CYS A 90 2.25 -17.35 9.76
N ASP A 91 1.23 -18.03 9.21
CA ASP A 91 1.30 -19.50 9.07
C ASP A 91 2.47 -19.95 8.17
N SER A 92 2.87 -19.11 7.21
CA SER A 92 4.03 -19.33 6.33
C SER A 92 5.38 -18.91 6.92
N CYS A 93 5.43 -18.29 8.11
CA CYS A 93 6.63 -17.68 8.68
C CYS A 93 6.64 -17.71 10.23
N LYS A 94 6.22 -18.84 10.83
CA LYS A 94 5.95 -18.96 12.28
C LYS A 94 7.11 -18.54 13.17
N ASP A 95 8.33 -18.85 12.75
CA ASP A 95 9.58 -18.55 13.44
C ASP A 95 10.03 -17.07 13.30
N ARG A 96 9.41 -16.33 12.39
CA ARG A 96 9.78 -14.95 12.02
C ARG A 96 8.55 -14.03 12.01
N CYS A 97 7.58 -14.32 12.87
CA CYS A 97 6.34 -13.56 12.99
C CYS A 97 6.52 -12.34 13.90
N LEU A 98 6.41 -11.16 13.33
CA LEU A 98 6.42 -9.88 14.04
C LEU A 98 4.99 -9.49 14.44
N HIS A 99 4.84 -9.11 15.71
CA HIS A 99 3.58 -8.63 16.28
C HIS A 99 2.38 -9.57 16.09
N GLY A 100 2.62 -10.86 15.84
CA GLY A 100 1.56 -11.86 15.62
C GLY A 100 0.82 -11.71 14.28
N ALA A 101 1.31 -10.88 13.34
CA ALA A 101 0.56 -10.55 12.12
C ALA A 101 1.40 -10.36 10.85
N LEU A 102 2.69 -10.04 10.97
CA LEU A 102 3.54 -9.73 9.82
C LEU A 102 4.75 -10.66 9.77
N CYS A 103 5.12 -11.13 8.59
CA CYS A 103 6.35 -11.89 8.40
C CYS A 103 7.55 -10.94 8.31
N ASP A 104 8.59 -11.20 9.09
CA ASP A 104 9.91 -10.65 8.80
C ASP A 104 10.43 -11.27 7.49
N THR A 105 11.10 -10.48 6.68
CA THR A 105 11.66 -10.89 5.38
C THR A 105 13.17 -10.64 5.29
N GLU A 106 13.79 -10.03 6.31
CA GLU A 106 15.23 -9.82 6.38
C GLU A 106 15.99 -11.06 6.87
N ILE A 107 15.33 -11.95 7.62
CA ILE A 107 15.91 -13.19 8.15
C ILE A 107 15.57 -14.38 7.21
N ALA A 108 15.65 -14.21 5.90
CA ALA A 108 15.30 -15.25 4.91
C ALA A 108 16.55 -15.87 4.27
#